data_AF-A0A3N5T4M3-F1
#
_entry.id   AF-A0A3N5T4M3-F1
#
_cell.length_a   1.000
_cell.length_b   1.000
_cell.length_c   1.000
_cell.angle_alpha   90.00
_cell.angle_beta   90.00
_cell.angle_gamma   90.00
#
_symmetry.space_group_name_H-M   'P 1'
#
loop_
_entity.id
_entity.type
_entity.pdbx_description
1 polymer ?
#
loop_
_entity_poly.entity_id
_entity_poly.type
_entity_poly.pdbx_seq_one_letter_code
_entity_poly.pdbx_strand_id
1 'polypeptide(L)'
;MEKIDVQVSGPASKEEHNQNRHPLYLQVKEYIKSKIDTGELAIGKRIASENELVATLNVSRMTVNRALRELSAEGRLKRIQGRGTFVAERKPQSPLVEIRSIAEEIRAQGGVHSCVVHLLQEEKVNPQIAAAMELAPYTTVFHSIIL
;
A
#
# COMPACT_ATOMS: atom_id res chain seq x y z
N MET A 1 16.73 15.22 25.07
CA MET A 1 15.53 14.84 25.83
C MET A 1 14.43 14.79 24.80
N GLU A 2 14.12 13.63 24.24
CA GLU A 2 13.09 12.73 24.77
C GLU A 2 13.50 11.26 24.54
N LYS A 3 13.54 10.46 25.60
CA LYS A 3 13.88 9.03 25.57
C LYS A 3 12.58 8.25 25.46
N ILE A 4 12.46 7.35 24.49
CA ILE A 4 11.37 6.38 24.46
C ILE A 4 11.77 5.26 25.42
N ASP A 5 11.12 5.24 26.58
CA ASP A 5 11.31 4.26 27.65
C ASP A 5 10.63 2.94 27.27
N VAL A 6 11.43 1.97 26.81
CA VAL A 6 10.99 0.58 26.73
C VAL A 6 11.36 -0.05 28.06
N GLN A 7 10.47 0.04 29.04
CA GLN A 7 10.61 -0.65 30.31
C GLN A 7 10.66 -2.16 30.08
N VAL A 8 11.85 -2.73 30.29
CA VAL A 8 12.08 -4.17 30.43
C VAL A 8 12.28 -4.44 31.92
N SER A 9 11.25 -4.90 32.61
CA SER A 9 11.40 -5.54 33.93
C SER A 9 11.30 -7.04 33.76
N GLY A 10 12.42 -7.75 34.02
CA GLY A 10 12.44 -9.18 34.29
C GLY A 10 11.79 -9.52 35.66
N PRO A 11 11.85 -10.78 36.11
CA PRO A 11 10.74 -11.71 35.95
C PRO A 11 10.09 -12.12 37.28
N ALA A 12 8.76 -12.24 37.31
CA ALA A 12 7.99 -13.27 38.03
C ALA A 12 6.47 -12.99 37.93
N SER A 13 5.70 -14.06 38.13
CA SER A 13 4.24 -14.14 38.36
C SER A 13 3.28 -13.87 37.19
N LYS A 14 2.89 -14.99 36.57
CA LYS A 14 1.52 -15.49 36.37
C LYS A 14 0.45 -14.52 35.83
N GLU A 15 -0.10 -14.95 34.69
CA GLU A 15 -1.52 -14.83 34.30
C GLU A 15 -2.20 -13.50 34.59
N GLU A 16 -2.32 -12.64 33.56
CA GLU A 16 -3.58 -12.09 33.07
C GLU A 16 -3.35 -10.92 32.09
N HIS A 17 -4.24 -10.81 31.10
CA HIS A 17 -4.42 -9.69 30.16
C HIS A 17 -3.35 -9.43 29.08
N ASN A 18 -3.55 -9.99 27.88
CA ASN A 18 -3.26 -9.21 26.68
C ASN A 18 -4.00 -9.62 25.40
N GLN A 19 -5.30 -9.34 25.32
CA GLN A 19 -6.06 -9.40 24.07
C GLN A 19 -5.88 -8.13 23.20
N ASN A 20 -4.81 -7.32 23.40
CA ASN A 20 -4.61 -6.11 22.61
C ASN A 20 -3.14 -5.69 22.36
N ARG A 21 -2.15 -6.59 22.57
CA ARG A 21 -0.76 -6.30 22.18
C ARG A 21 -0.60 -6.59 20.70
N HIS A 22 -0.61 -5.52 19.91
CA HIS A 22 -0.31 -5.58 18.48
C HIS A 22 0.97 -6.42 18.27
N PRO A 23 0.96 -7.47 17.43
CA PRO A 23 2.10 -8.36 17.25
C PRO A 23 3.43 -7.61 17.06
N LEU A 24 4.49 -8.06 17.75
CA LEU A 24 5.80 -7.37 17.73
C LEU A 24 6.35 -7.12 16.32
N TYR A 25 6.10 -8.03 15.37
CA TYR A 25 6.55 -7.85 13.99
C TYR A 25 5.84 -6.68 13.29
N LEU A 26 4.57 -6.41 13.65
CA LEU A 26 3.83 -5.27 13.12
C LEU A 26 4.35 -3.96 13.72
N GLN A 27 4.79 -3.96 14.98
CA GLN A 27 5.43 -2.78 15.58
C GLN A 27 6.74 -2.44 14.86
N VAL A 28 7.57 -3.46 14.56
CA VAL A 28 8.79 -3.29 13.75
C VAL A 28 8.45 -2.80 12.33
N LYS A 29 7.39 -3.35 11.73
CA LYS A 29 6.92 -2.92 10.41
C LYS A 29 6.54 -1.46 10.39
N GLU A 30 5.71 -1.03 11.34
CA GLU A 30 5.25 0.36 11.43
C GLU A 30 6.39 1.33 11.74
N TYR A 31 7.36 0.93 12.58
CA TYR A 31 8.57 1.71 12.83
C TYR A 31 9.39 1.99 11.56
N ILE A 32 9.59 0.98 10.71
CA ILE A 32 10.34 1.17 9.46
C ILE A 32 9.51 1.98 8.46
N LYS A 33 8.21 1.70 8.38
CA LYS A 33 7.28 2.37 7.47
C LYS A 33 7.16 3.86 7.78
N SER A 34 7.00 4.22 9.05
CA SER A 34 6.93 5.62 9.47
C SER A 34 8.20 6.38 9.08
N LYS A 35 9.38 5.79 9.23
CA LYS A 35 10.66 6.40 8.80
C LYS A 35 10.80 6.57 7.29
N ILE A 36 10.19 5.68 6.51
CA ILE A 36 10.13 5.84 5.06
C ILE A 36 9.16 6.97 4.71
N ASP A 37 7.98 6.98 5.34
CA ASP A 37 6.93 7.95 5.07
C ASP A 37 7.29 9.38 5.54
N THR A 38 8.09 9.53 6.61
CA THR A 38 8.66 10.82 7.05
C THR A 38 9.89 11.27 6.25
N GLY A 39 10.44 10.41 5.40
CA GLY A 39 11.62 10.71 4.58
C GLY A 39 12.97 10.55 5.29
N GLU A 40 13.02 10.14 6.56
CA GLU A 40 14.28 9.79 7.26
C GLU A 40 15.05 8.67 6.52
N LEU A 41 14.30 7.75 5.92
CA LEU A 41 14.78 6.69 5.06
C LEU A 41 14.41 6.99 3.60
N ALA A 42 15.29 7.73 2.92
CA ALA A 42 15.15 8.02 1.49
C ALA A 42 15.16 6.77 0.61
N ILE A 43 14.52 6.87 -0.56
CA ILE A 43 14.50 5.83 -1.59
C ILE A 43 15.93 5.42 -1.95
N GLY A 44 16.17 4.12 -2.10
CA GLY A 44 17.49 3.56 -2.41
C GLY A 44 18.48 3.55 -1.24
N LYS A 45 18.13 4.15 -0.09
CA LYS A 45 18.96 4.09 1.11
C LYS A 45 18.90 2.68 1.72
N ARG A 46 20.06 2.21 2.18
CA ARG A 46 20.15 0.95 2.93
C ARG A 46 19.53 1.14 4.31
N ILE A 47 18.64 0.23 4.71
CA ILE A 47 18.12 0.21 6.08
C ILE A 47 19.15 -0.43 7.02
N ALA A 48 18.96 -0.21 8.33
CA ALA A 48 19.76 -0.89 9.36
C ALA A 48 19.74 -2.41 9.14
N SER A 49 20.88 -3.06 9.40
CA SER A 49 21.00 -4.51 9.24
C SER A 49 20.07 -5.26 10.19
N GLU A 50 19.75 -6.52 9.90
CA GLU A 50 18.94 -7.36 10.79
C GLU A 50 19.50 -7.36 12.23
N ASN A 51 20.82 -7.44 12.37
CA ASN A 51 21.49 -7.44 13.68
C ASN A 51 21.37 -6.07 14.39
N GLU A 52 21.51 -4.97 13.65
CA GLU A 52 21.32 -3.62 14.19
C GLU A 52 19.87 -3.38 14.63
N LEU A 53 18.90 -3.86 13.86
CA LEU A 53 17.48 -3.75 14.21
C LEU A 53 17.13 -4.58 15.45
N VAL A 54 17.69 -5.79 15.56
CA VAL A 54 17.56 -6.63 16.77
C VAL A 54 18.12 -5.89 17.99
N ALA A 55 19.30 -5.29 17.87
CA ALA A 55 19.94 -4.56 18.97
C ALA A 55 19.19 -3.27 19.34
N THR A 56 18.71 -2.52 18.34
CA THR A 56 18.06 -1.21 18.53
C THR A 56 16.64 -1.36 19.07
N LEU A 57 15.89 -2.35 18.59
CA LEU A 57 14.48 -2.53 18.92
C LEU A 57 14.25 -3.60 20.00
N ASN A 58 15.31 -4.29 20.44
CA ASN A 58 15.27 -5.34 21.45
C ASN A 58 14.19 -6.42 21.18
N VAL A 59 14.14 -6.89 19.93
CA VAL A 59 13.19 -7.92 19.47
C VAL A 59 13.93 -9.12 18.90
N SER A 60 13.26 -10.28 18.84
CA SER A 60 13.87 -11.48 18.28
C SER A 60 14.24 -11.31 16.80
N ARG A 61 15.28 -12.02 16.34
CA ARG A 61 15.65 -12.09 14.92
C ARG A 61 14.48 -12.54 14.04
N MET A 62 13.67 -13.50 14.51
CA MET A 62 12.50 -13.98 13.76
C MET A 62 11.46 -12.88 13.55
N THR A 63 11.27 -12.02 14.55
CA THR A 63 10.37 -10.85 14.48
C THR A 63 10.83 -9.84 13.44
N VAL A 64 12.12 -9.47 13.45
CA VAL A 64 12.71 -8.56 12.45
C VAL A 64 12.61 -9.17 11.06
N ASN A 65 12.99 -10.44 10.90
CA ASN A 65 12.92 -11.13 9.62
C ASN A 65 11.51 -11.17 9.04
N ARG A 66 10.50 -11.43 9.88
CA ARG A 66 9.10 -11.39 9.44
C ARG A 66 8.71 -10.00 8.96
N ALA A 67 9.02 -8.96 9.73
CA ALA A 67 8.69 -7.58 9.36
C ALA A 67 9.36 -7.15 8.04
N LEU A 68 10.66 -7.44 7.88
CA LEU A 68 11.39 -7.14 6.65
C LEU A 68 10.85 -7.92 5.45
N ARG A 69 10.45 -9.18 5.64
CA ARG A 69 9.85 -10.00 4.60
C ARG A 69 8.51 -9.43 4.14
N GLU A 70 7.64 -9.03 5.08
CA GLU A 70 6.36 -8.41 4.74
C GLU A 70 6.54 -7.07 4.03
N LEU A 71 7.43 -6.20 4.52
CA LEU A 71 7.73 -4.93 3.84
C LEU A 71 8.32 -5.14 2.44
N SER A 72 9.09 -6.20 2.23
CA SER A 72 9.59 -6.58 0.90
C SER A 72 8.46 -7.07 0.00
N ALA A 73 7.51 -7.85 0.54
CA ALA A 73 6.33 -8.32 -0.18
C ALA A 73 5.37 -7.17 -0.55
N GLU A 74 5.24 -6.17 0.32
CA GLU A 74 4.50 -4.92 0.07
C GLU A 74 5.21 -3.97 -0.90
N GLY A 75 6.41 -4.34 -1.38
CA GLY A 75 7.20 -3.51 -2.31
C GLY A 75 7.75 -2.22 -1.68
N ARG A 76 7.79 -2.12 -0.34
CA ARG A 76 8.39 -1.00 0.41
C ARG A 76 9.90 -1.15 0.54
N LEU A 77 10.40 -2.39 0.56
CA LEU A 77 11.82 -2.71 0.65
C LEU A 77 12.26 -3.62 -0.49
N LYS A 78 13.54 -3.54 -0.84
CA LYS A 78 14.21 -4.43 -1.79
C LYS A 78 15.41 -5.09 -1.14
N ARG A 79 15.39 -6.41 -1.04
CA ARG A 79 16.54 -7.20 -0.57
C ARG A 79 17.48 -7.47 -1.74
N ILE A 80 18.76 -7.15 -1.56
CA ILE A 80 19.83 -7.47 -2.50
C ILE A 80 20.79 -8.42 -1.78
N GLN A 81 20.89 -9.65 -2.26
CA GLN A 81 21.74 -10.68 -1.68
C GLN A 81 23.20 -10.19 -1.58
N GLY A 82 23.81 -10.38 -0.41
CA GLY A 82 25.18 -9.92 -0.12
C GLY A 82 25.34 -8.41 0.10
N ARG A 83 24.33 -7.58 -0.22
CA ARG A 83 24.41 -6.10 -0.09
C ARG A 83 23.51 -5.50 0.98
N GLY A 84 22.46 -6.23 1.37
CA GLY A 84 21.52 -5.83 2.42
C GLY A 84 20.14 -5.48 1.87
N THR A 85 19.38 -4.73 2.65
CA THR A 85 17.99 -4.34 2.35
C THR A 85 17.92 -2.83 2.16
N PHE A 86 17.21 -2.39 1.13
CA PHE A 86 17.14 -1.00 0.70
C PHE A 86 15.69 -0.54 0.61
N VAL A 87 15.43 0.75 0.81
CA VAL A 87 14.11 1.35 0.54
C VAL A 87 13.83 1.23 -0.95
N ALA A 88 12.73 0.57 -1.29
CA ALA A 88 12.36 0.38 -2.68
C ALA A 88 11.87 1.71 -3.27
N GLU A 89 12.25 1.96 -4.52
CA GLU A 89 11.56 2.94 -5.34
C GLU A 89 10.17 2.38 -5.60
N ARG A 90 9.15 3.04 -5.04
CA ARG A 90 7.76 2.70 -5.33
C ARG A 90 7.61 2.91 -6.83
N LYS A 91 7.60 1.83 -7.62
CA LYS A 91 6.75 1.87 -8.82
C LYS A 91 5.38 2.19 -8.25
N PRO A 92 4.69 3.23 -8.72
CA PRO A 92 3.27 3.32 -8.44
C PRO A 92 2.68 2.02 -8.99
N GLN A 93 2.53 1.02 -8.12
CA GLN A 93 1.28 0.30 -8.11
C GLN A 93 0.33 1.45 -7.93
N SER A 94 -0.30 1.88 -9.03
CA SER A 94 -1.51 2.67 -8.94
C SER A 94 -2.26 2.03 -7.78
N PRO A 95 -2.72 2.80 -6.78
CA PRO A 95 -3.75 2.25 -5.92
C PRO A 95 -4.72 1.54 -6.85
N LEU A 96 -5.25 0.40 -6.44
CA LEU A 96 -6.48 -0.08 -7.07
C LEU A 96 -7.44 1.10 -6.92
N VAL A 97 -7.46 2.00 -7.90
CA VAL A 97 -8.43 3.04 -8.08
C VAL A 97 -9.62 2.20 -8.40
N GLU A 98 -10.37 1.87 -7.37
CA GLU A 98 -11.66 1.26 -7.53
C GLU A 98 -12.42 2.23 -8.41
N ILE A 99 -12.60 1.86 -9.68
CA ILE A 99 -13.34 2.69 -10.63
C ILE A 99 -14.79 2.59 -10.18
N ARG A 100 -15.18 3.51 -9.31
CA ARG A 100 -16.55 3.63 -8.82
C ARG A 100 -17.37 4.39 -9.83
N SER A 101 -18.66 4.11 -9.87
CA SER A 101 -19.57 4.93 -10.64
C SER A 101 -19.58 6.35 -10.04
N ILE A 102 -19.47 7.38 -10.88
CA ILE A 102 -19.56 8.80 -10.48
C ILE A 102 -20.83 9.05 -9.65
N ALA A 103 -21.93 8.39 -10.02
CA ALA A 103 -23.20 8.49 -9.32
C ALA A 103 -23.14 7.94 -7.88
N GLU A 104 -22.35 6.89 -7.64
CA GLU A 104 -22.13 6.33 -6.30
C GLU A 104 -21.26 7.22 -5.45
N GLU A 105 -20.20 7.81 -6.03
CA GLU A 105 -19.31 8.73 -5.33
C GLU A 105 -20.05 9.98 -4.83
N ILE A 106 -20.86 10.60 -5.70
CA ILE A 106 -21.66 11.77 -5.34
C ILE A 106 -22.66 11.44 -4.23
N ARG A 107 -23.34 10.28 -4.30
CA ARG A 107 -24.27 9.84 -3.25
C ARG A 107 -23.57 9.56 -1.93
N ALA A 108 -22.38 8.95 -1.95
CA ALA A 108 -21.60 8.68 -0.75
C ALA A 108 -21.18 9.95 0.00
N GLN A 109 -21.03 11.06 -0.72
CA GLN A 109 -20.75 12.39 -0.16
C GLN A 109 -22.02 13.16 0.24
N GLY A 110 -23.20 12.54 0.16
CA GLY A 110 -24.48 13.14 0.49
C GLY A 110 -25.07 14.03 -0.61
N GLY A 111 -24.48 14.02 -1.81
CA GLY A 111 -24.98 14.73 -2.98
C GLY A 111 -26.06 13.96 -3.74
N VAL A 112 -26.70 14.65 -4.68
CA VAL A 112 -27.66 14.07 -5.63
C VAL A 112 -27.04 14.12 -7.02
N HIS A 113 -26.81 12.94 -7.62
CA HIS A 113 -26.35 12.84 -9.01
C HIS A 113 -27.53 12.80 -9.97
N SER A 114 -27.53 13.69 -10.95
CA SER A 114 -28.44 13.70 -12.09
C SER A 114 -27.63 13.88 -13.37
N CYS A 115 -28.04 13.22 -14.46
CA CYS A 115 -27.46 13.43 -15.78
C CYS A 115 -28.56 13.44 -16.83
N VAL A 116 -28.32 14.15 -17.93
CA VAL A 116 -29.19 14.19 -19.11
C VAL A 116 -28.48 13.48 -20.26
N VAL A 117 -29.17 12.52 -20.88
CA VAL A 117 -28.67 11.84 -22.07
C VAL A 117 -28.94 12.71 -23.30
N HIS A 118 -27.88 13.24 -23.90
CA HIS A 118 -27.96 14.02 -25.13
C HIS A 118 -27.90 13.16 -26.39
N LEU A 119 -27.20 12.04 -26.33
CA LEU A 119 -27.08 11.08 -27.43
C LEU A 119 -27.04 9.67 -26.86
N LEU A 120 -27.74 8.75 -27.52
CA LEU A 120 -27.59 7.30 -27.34
C LEU A 120 -27.94 6.62 -28.66
N GLN A 121 -26.95 6.07 -29.34
CA GLN A 121 -27.15 5.40 -30.63
C GLN A 121 -26.19 4.23 -30.83
N GLU A 122 -26.54 3.34 -31.76
CA GLU A 122 -25.63 2.30 -32.26
C GLU A 122 -24.74 2.88 -33.36
N GLU A 123 -23.43 2.64 -33.28
CA GLU A 123 -22.45 3.11 -34.25
C GLU A 123 -21.45 2.00 -34.60
N LYS A 124 -21.00 1.99 -35.85
CA LYS A 124 -19.90 1.12 -36.29
C LYS A 124 -18.58 1.76 -35.89
N VAL A 125 -17.79 1.09 -35.05
CA VAL A 125 -16.50 1.65 -34.62
C VAL A 125 -15.55 1.80 -35.80
N ASN A 126 -14.96 2.97 -35.91
CA ASN A 126 -13.83 3.19 -36.82
C ASN A 126 -12.60 2.40 -36.32
N PRO A 127 -11.59 2.16 -37.19
CA PRO A 127 -10.42 1.36 -36.82
C PRO A 127 -9.61 1.91 -35.64
N GLN A 128 -9.60 3.24 -35.42
CA GLN A 128 -8.85 3.86 -34.34
C GLN A 128 -9.49 3.56 -32.97
N ILE A 129 -10.82 3.70 -32.88
CA ILE A 129 -11.59 3.38 -31.68
C ILE A 129 -11.59 1.87 -31.44
N ALA A 130 -11.74 1.06 -32.49
CA ALA A 130 -11.68 -0.40 -32.40
C ALA A 130 -10.35 -0.87 -31.77
N ALA A 131 -9.22 -0.29 -32.20
CA ALA A 131 -7.91 -0.60 -31.62
C ALA A 131 -7.81 -0.20 -30.14
N ALA A 132 -8.32 0.98 -29.77
CA ALA A 132 -8.30 1.46 -28.39
C ALA A 132 -9.19 0.63 -27.44
N MET A 133 -10.27 0.04 -27.96
CA MET A 133 -11.22 -0.79 -27.21
C MET A 133 -10.93 -2.29 -27.31
N GLU A 134 -9.87 -2.70 -28.01
CA GLU A 134 -9.54 -4.11 -28.28
C GLU A 134 -10.67 -4.88 -29.00
N LEU A 135 -11.38 -4.20 -29.92
CA LEU A 135 -12.48 -4.75 -30.71
C LEU A 135 -12.08 -4.98 -32.17
N ALA A 136 -12.84 -5.82 -32.87
CA ALA A 136 -12.72 -5.94 -34.33
C ALA A 136 -13.20 -4.66 -35.03
N PRO A 137 -12.58 -4.24 -36.16
CA PRO A 137 -13.07 -3.12 -36.96
C PRO A 137 -14.54 -3.32 -37.38
N TYR A 138 -15.33 -2.25 -37.37
CA TYR A 138 -16.77 -2.29 -37.72
C TYR A 138 -17.62 -3.15 -36.78
N THR A 139 -17.16 -3.39 -35.56
CA THR A 139 -18.05 -3.88 -34.48
C THR A 139 -19.11 -2.82 -34.19
N THR A 140 -20.35 -3.25 -33.93
CA THR A 140 -21.42 -2.34 -33.51
C THR A 140 -21.27 -2.07 -32.01
N VAL A 141 -21.20 -0.80 -31.62
CA VAL A 141 -21.14 -0.37 -30.22
C VAL A 141 -22.21 0.68 -29.93
N PHE A 142 -22.49 0.93 -28.65
CA PHE A 142 -23.32 2.06 -28.23
C PHE A 142 -22.45 3.29 -27.97
N HIS A 143 -22.84 4.42 -28.54
CA HIS A 143 -22.26 5.72 -28.29
C HIS A 143 -23.26 6.55 -27.51
N SER A 144 -22.87 6.99 -26.31
CA SER A 144 -23.66 7.91 -25.49
C SER A 144 -22.91 9.19 -25.14
N ILE A 145 -23.64 10.31 -25.10
CA ILE A 145 -23.16 11.61 -24.60
C ILE A 145 -24.09 12.02 -23.47
N ILE A 146 -23.53 12.20 -22.28
CA ILE A 146 -24.26 12.55 -21.06
C ILE A 146 -23.65 13.82 -20.44
N LEU A 147 -24.49 14.67 -19.83
CA LEU A 147 -24.10 15.91 -19.16
C LEU A 147 -24.76 16.03 -17.78
#